data_AF-A0A0F9AMU6-F1
#
_entry.id   AF-A0A0F9AMU6-F1
#
_cell.length_a   1.000
_cell.length_b   1.000
_cell.length_c   1.000
_cell.angle_alpha   90.00
_cell.angle_beta   90.00
_cell.angle_gamma   90.00
#
_symmetry.space_group_name_H-M   'P 1'
#
loop_
_entity.id
_entity.type
_entity.pdbx_description
1 polymer ?
#
loop_
_entity_poly.entity_id
_entity_poly.type
_entity_poly.pdbx_seq_one_letter_code
_entity_poly.pdbx_strand_id
1 'polypeptide(L)'
;MASGIYNRFKANLMNKEVDLEADTIKVALYDNSHSFTAADTDYTTSNELASGSGYTTGGNTLASKAVTEAATTKWVAADRNWTAATFTAYHAVIYDTSVSNDLIASIDFGGAKAVVAG
;
A
#
# COMPACT_ATOMS: atom_id res chain seq x y z
N MET A 1 -12.51 2.15 -10.42
CA MET A 1 -11.61 0.97 -10.43
C MET A 1 -10.31 1.37 -11.09
N ALA A 2 -9.46 2.09 -10.37
CA ALA A 2 -8.14 2.51 -10.83
C ALA A 2 -7.03 1.87 -9.97
N SER A 3 -7.04 0.54 -9.86
CA SER A 3 -5.89 -0.19 -9.30
C SER A 3 -4.75 -0.22 -10.33
N GLY A 4 -3.51 -0.10 -9.88
CA GLY A 4 -2.37 -0.05 -10.78
C GLY A 4 -1.02 -0.17 -10.08
N ILE A 5 0.00 -0.46 -10.88
CA ILE A 5 1.40 -0.51 -10.47
C ILE A 5 2.08 0.77 -10.95
N TYR A 6 2.76 1.48 -10.05
CA TYR A 6 3.43 2.74 -10.36
C TYR A 6 4.64 2.51 -11.30
N ASN A 7 4.94 3.51 -12.13
CA ASN A 7 6.11 3.43 -13.01
C ASN A 7 7.42 3.43 -12.21
N ARG A 8 7.43 4.09 -11.05
CA ARG A 8 8.54 4.06 -10.10
C ARG A 8 8.93 2.63 -9.74
N PHE A 9 7.98 1.81 -9.29
CA PHE A 9 8.25 0.41 -8.95
C PHE A 9 8.88 -0.38 -10.10
N LYS A 10 8.38 -0.22 -11.32
CA LYS A 10 8.94 -0.92 -12.50
C LYS A 10 10.39 -0.50 -12.74
N ALA A 11 10.70 0.80 -12.62
CA ALA A 11 12.04 1.31 -12.77
C ALA A 11 12.97 0.75 -11.67
N ASN A 12 12.55 0.83 -10.42
CA ASN A 12 13.31 0.32 -9.27
C ASN A 12 13.58 -1.19 -9.39
N LEU A 13 12.58 -1.96 -9.85
CA LEU A 13 12.73 -3.39 -10.08
C LEU A 13 13.76 -3.70 -11.17
N MET A 14 13.77 -2.94 -12.27
CA MET A 14 14.74 -3.10 -13.36
C MET A 14 16.15 -2.62 -13.00
N ASN A 15 16.24 -1.62 -12.12
CA ASN A 15 17.50 -1.08 -11.60
C ASN A 15 18.05 -1.86 -10.40
N LYS A 16 17.30 -2.85 -9.89
CA LYS A 16 17.62 -3.63 -8.68
C LYS A 16 17.71 -2.76 -7.41
N GLU A 17 16.85 -1.75 -7.32
CA GLU A 17 16.77 -0.86 -6.16
C GLU A 17 15.78 -1.39 -5.12
N VAL A 18 14.75 -2.13 -5.53
CA VAL A 18 13.72 -2.71 -4.63
C VAL A 18 13.94 -4.21 -4.42
N ASP A 19 13.86 -4.63 -3.17
CA ASP A 19 13.81 -6.02 -2.72
C ASP A 19 12.51 -6.27 -1.93
N LEU A 20 11.51 -6.83 -2.61
CA LEU A 20 10.18 -7.07 -2.03
C LEU A 20 10.15 -8.02 -0.82
N GLU A 21 11.23 -8.76 -0.54
CA GLU A 21 11.33 -9.66 0.61
C GLU A 21 12.12 -9.02 1.75
N ALA A 22 13.25 -8.38 1.45
CA ALA A 22 14.14 -7.76 2.43
C ALA A 22 13.68 -6.37 2.88
N ASP A 23 13.08 -5.58 1.99
CA ASP A 23 12.80 -4.17 2.26
C ASP A 23 11.61 -3.94 3.20
N THR A 24 11.56 -2.73 3.77
CA THR A 24 10.46 -2.33 4.65
C THR A 24 9.29 -1.80 3.83
N ILE A 25 8.43 -2.74 3.42
CA ILE A 25 7.22 -2.44 2.65
C ILE A 25 6.07 -2.12 3.61
N LYS A 26 5.31 -1.07 3.29
CA LYS A 26 4.16 -0.60 4.06
C LYS A 26 2.90 -0.53 3.21
N VAL A 27 1.76 -0.59 3.89
CA VAL A 27 0.43 -0.36 3.30
C VAL A 27 -0.29 0.74 4.06
N ALA A 28 -0.68 1.79 3.36
CA ALA A 28 -1.44 2.92 3.87
C ALA A 28 -2.85 2.94 3.25
N LEU A 29 -3.84 3.41 4.02
CA LEU A 29 -5.24 3.47 3.62
C LEU A 29 -5.64 4.90 3.26
N TYR A 30 -6.36 5.06 2.16
CA TYR A 30 -6.72 6.35 1.60
C TYR A 30 -8.23 6.52 1.48
N ASP A 31 -8.67 7.77 1.50
CA ASP A 31 -10.05 8.17 1.30
C ASP A 31 -10.45 8.17 -0.19
N ASN A 32 -11.70 8.54 -0.49
CA ASN A 32 -12.27 8.54 -1.85
C ASN A 32 -11.69 9.63 -2.78
N SER A 33 -10.85 10.52 -2.27
CA SER A 33 -10.19 11.58 -3.02
C SER A 33 -8.85 11.12 -3.60
N HIS A 34 -8.34 9.97 -3.16
CA HIS A 34 -7.16 9.36 -3.77
C HIS A 34 -7.45 8.89 -5.19
N SER A 35 -6.51 9.17 -6.09
CA SER A 35 -6.56 8.71 -7.47
C SER A 35 -5.20 8.19 -7.87
N PHE A 36 -5.18 7.02 -8.51
CA PHE A 36 -3.96 6.44 -9.04
C PHE A 36 -3.44 7.28 -10.22
N THR A 37 -2.22 7.79 -10.10
CA THR A 37 -1.46 8.39 -11.20
C THR A 37 -0.16 7.61 -11.37
N ALA A 38 0.03 6.93 -12.50
CA ALA A 38 1.17 6.04 -12.70
C ALA A 38 2.55 6.73 -12.63
N ALA A 39 2.59 8.05 -12.79
CA ALA A 39 3.80 8.87 -12.75
C ALA A 39 4.21 9.30 -11.33
N ASP A 40 3.33 9.13 -10.33
CA ASP A 40 3.69 9.44 -8.95
C ASP A 40 4.83 8.51 -8.50
N THR A 41 5.77 9.08 -7.76
CA THR A 41 7.00 8.39 -7.38
C THR A 41 7.00 7.99 -5.92
N ASP A 42 6.64 8.92 -5.03
CA ASP A 42 6.82 8.77 -3.60
C ASP A 42 5.48 8.82 -2.86
N TYR A 43 5.40 8.06 -1.78
CA TYR A 43 4.28 8.11 -0.87
C TYR A 43 4.13 9.51 -0.26
N THR A 44 2.89 9.96 -0.16
CA THR A 44 2.51 11.19 0.54
C THR A 44 1.30 10.95 1.41
N THR A 45 1.12 11.76 2.45
CA THR A 45 -0.08 11.73 3.31
C THR A 45 -1.29 12.42 2.68
N SER A 46 -1.18 12.92 1.43
CA SER A 46 -2.31 13.56 0.75
C SER A 46 -3.40 12.54 0.48
N ASN A 47 -4.62 12.81 0.96
CA ASN A 47 -5.79 11.91 0.86
C ASN A 47 -5.62 10.57 1.60
N GLU A 48 -4.57 10.41 2.39
CA GLU A 48 -4.47 9.30 3.33
C GLU A 48 -5.42 9.56 4.51
N LEU A 49 -5.94 8.48 5.12
CA LEU A 49 -6.66 8.61 6.37
C LEU A 49 -5.80 9.30 7.44
N ALA A 50 -6.40 10.26 8.14
CA ALA A 50 -5.75 10.93 9.26
C ALA A 50 -5.60 9.98 10.45
N SER A 51 -4.54 10.18 11.24
CA SER A 51 -4.33 9.45 12.48
C SER A 51 -5.50 9.70 13.44
N GLY A 52 -6.04 8.63 14.00
CA GLY A 52 -7.24 8.67 14.84
C GLY A 52 -8.13 7.46 14.60
N SER A 53 -9.10 7.26 15.51
CA SER A 53 -10.09 6.18 15.40
C SER A 53 -9.48 4.81 15.11
N GLY A 54 -8.34 4.48 15.73
CA GLY A 54 -7.63 3.20 15.55
C GLY A 54 -6.79 3.08 14.28
N TYR A 55 -6.65 4.14 13.48
CA TYR A 55 -5.72 4.23 12.35
C TYR A 55 -4.53 5.16 12.69
N THR A 56 -3.35 4.84 12.15
CA THR A 56 -2.15 5.67 12.24
C THR A 56 -1.68 5.99 10.82
N THR A 57 -1.49 7.28 10.52
CA THR A 57 -0.96 7.80 9.25
C THR A 57 0.41 7.19 8.95
N GLY A 58 0.68 6.87 7.69
CA GLY A 58 1.75 5.99 7.25
C GLY A 58 1.40 4.50 7.33
N GLY A 59 0.21 4.14 7.80
CA GLY A 59 -0.30 2.77 7.79
C GLY A 59 0.62 1.73 8.45
N ASN A 60 0.45 0.48 8.04
CA ASN A 60 1.07 -0.69 8.66
C ASN A 60 2.24 -1.22 7.83
N THR A 61 3.30 -1.69 8.51
CA THR A 61 4.37 -2.48 7.86
C THR A 61 3.89 -3.88 7.54
N LEU A 62 4.19 -4.35 6.34
CA LEU A 62 3.87 -5.70 5.87
C LEU A 62 4.94 -6.69 6.36
N ALA A 63 4.48 -7.80 6.92
CA ALA A 63 5.32 -8.87 7.46
C ALA A 63 5.24 -10.13 6.59
N SER A 64 6.12 -11.11 6.83
CA SER A 64 6.13 -12.42 6.15
C SER A 64 6.00 -12.30 4.63
N LYS A 65 6.79 -11.38 4.07
CA LYS A 65 6.82 -11.12 2.63
C LYS A 65 7.54 -12.27 1.92
N ALA A 66 6.99 -12.76 0.82
CA ALA A 66 7.60 -13.83 0.05
C ALA A 66 7.31 -13.66 -1.45
N VAL A 67 8.33 -13.87 -2.28
CA VAL A 67 8.18 -13.99 -3.74
C VAL A 67 8.18 -15.48 -4.10
N THR A 68 7.22 -15.93 -4.88
CA THR A 68 7.15 -17.31 -5.37
C THR A 68 7.00 -17.32 -6.88
N GLU A 69 7.98 -17.88 -7.57
CA GLU A 69 7.93 -18.16 -9.01
C GLU A 69 7.26 -19.52 -9.25
N ALA A 70 6.22 -19.52 -10.09
CA ALA A 70 5.47 -20.70 -10.50
C ALA A 70 4.87 -20.44 -11.89
N ALA A 71 3.77 -21.11 -12.25
CA ALA A 71 3.02 -20.79 -13.48
C ALA A 71 2.61 -19.30 -13.55
N THR A 72 2.44 -18.66 -12.39
CA THR A 72 2.37 -17.20 -12.23
C THR A 72 3.26 -16.78 -11.07
N THR A 73 4.16 -15.83 -11.31
CA THR A 73 4.95 -15.23 -10.23
C THR A 73 4.05 -14.39 -9.34
N LYS A 74 4.15 -14.60 -8.03
CA LYS A 74 3.39 -13.86 -7.03
C LYS A 74 4.30 -13.30 -5.96
N TRP A 75 3.90 -12.17 -5.41
CA TRP A 75 4.39 -11.66 -4.14
C TRP A 75 3.24 -11.66 -3.14
N VAL A 76 3.51 -12.12 -1.92
CA VAL A 76 2.54 -12.20 -0.83
C VAL A 76 3.13 -11.59 0.44
N ALA A 77 2.27 -11.08 1.31
CA ALA A 77 2.61 -10.65 2.66
C ALA A 77 1.51 -11.10 3.63
N ALA A 78 1.82 -11.15 4.92
CA ALA A 78 0.82 -11.43 5.95
C ALA A 78 -0.24 -10.33 6.03
N ASP A 79 -1.47 -10.74 6.33
CA ASP A 79 -2.60 -9.83 6.48
C ASP A 79 -2.36 -8.80 7.58
N ARG A 80 -2.88 -7.60 7.35
CA ARG A 80 -2.89 -6.51 8.33
C ARG A 80 -4.32 -6.25 8.77
N ASN A 81 -4.51 -6.14 10.09
CA ASN A 81 -5.80 -5.93 10.69
C ASN A 81 -5.82 -4.62 11.48
N TRP A 82 -6.94 -3.91 11.43
CA TRP A 82 -7.27 -2.77 12.29
C TRP A 82 -8.52 -3.17 13.09
N THR A 83 -8.34 -3.66 14.31
CA THR A 83 -9.39 -4.38 15.07
C THR A 83 -10.11 -3.52 16.12
N ALA A 84 -9.56 -2.37 16.50
CA ALA A 84 -10.16 -1.40 17.42
C ALA A 84 -10.25 -0.04 16.73
N ALA A 85 -10.95 0.02 15.60
CA ALA A 85 -10.95 1.16 14.71
C ALA A 85 -12.33 1.52 14.18
N THR A 86 -12.52 2.80 13.87
CA THR A 86 -13.74 3.33 13.26
C THR A 86 -13.36 4.29 12.14
N PHE A 87 -13.27 3.79 10.91
CA PHE A 87 -12.94 4.59 9.73
C PHE A 87 -13.53 3.97 8.47
N THR A 88 -13.53 4.74 7.39
CA THR A 88 -13.88 4.26 6.04
C THR A 88 -12.70 4.51 5.10
N ALA A 89 -12.25 3.47 4.42
CA ALA A 89 -11.20 3.53 3.40
C ALA A 89 -11.77 3.15 2.03
N TYR A 90 -11.18 3.70 0.97
CA TYR A 90 -11.55 3.42 -0.42
C TYR A 90 -10.40 2.79 -1.20
N HIS A 91 -9.17 3.09 -0.80
CA HIS A 91 -7.98 2.57 -1.44
C HIS A 91 -6.93 2.11 -0.42
N ALA A 92 -6.06 1.22 -0.87
CA ALA A 92 -4.78 0.93 -0.23
C ALA A 92 -3.63 1.29 -1.17
N VAL A 93 -2.59 1.91 -0.62
CA VAL A 93 -1.33 2.19 -1.34
C VAL A 93 -0.22 1.43 -0.66
N ILE A 94 0.52 0.66 -1.45
CA ILE A 94 1.69 -0.11 -1.04
C ILE A 94 2.92 0.66 -1.49
N TYR A 95 3.89 0.83 -0.59
CA TYR A 95 5.09 1.63 -0.82
C TYR A 95 6.27 1.08 -0.02
N ASP A 96 7.48 1.43 -0.44
CA ASP A 96 8.73 0.95 0.11
C ASP A 96 9.49 2.06 0.84
N THR A 97 9.61 1.92 2.16
CA THR A 97 10.32 2.89 2.99
C THR A 97 11.85 2.73 2.99
N SER A 98 12.38 1.60 2.50
CA SER A 98 13.82 1.39 2.32
C SER A 98 14.41 2.24 1.19
N VAL A 99 13.60 2.57 0.18
CA VAL A 99 14.00 3.35 -1.00
C VAL A 99 13.17 4.63 -1.11
N SER A 100 13.40 5.58 -0.19
CA SER A 100 12.81 6.93 -0.24
C SER A 100 11.28 7.04 -0.13
N ASN A 101 10.60 5.99 0.35
CA ASN A 101 9.12 5.88 0.32
C ASN A 101 8.56 5.71 -1.10
N ASP A 102 9.31 5.09 -2.00
CA ASP A 102 8.89 4.86 -3.38
C ASP A 102 7.60 4.01 -3.45
N LEU A 103 6.71 4.41 -4.36
CA LEU A 103 5.41 3.79 -4.55
C LEU A 103 5.50 2.46 -5.31
N ILE A 104 4.78 1.44 -4.83
CA ILE A 104 4.70 0.10 -5.43
C ILE A 104 3.40 -0.08 -6.22
N ALA A 105 2.27 -0.04 -5.51
CA ALA A 105 0.96 -0.29 -6.11
C ALA A 105 -0.15 0.47 -5.40
N SER A 106 -1.20 0.80 -6.14
CA SER A 106 -2.47 1.28 -5.60
C SER A 106 -3.57 0.28 -5.89
N ILE A 107 -4.40 0.03 -4.88
CA ILE A 107 -5.52 -0.89 -4.92
C ILE A 107 -6.78 -0.10 -4.61
N ASP A 108 -7.67 0.02 -5.58
CA ASP A 108 -9.02 0.54 -5.43
C ASP A 108 -9.95 -0.61 -4.98
N PHE A 109 -10.61 -0.44 -3.83
CA PHE A 109 -11.51 -1.45 -3.29
C PHE A 109 -12.84 -1.55 -4.05
N GLY A 110 -13.07 -0.69 -5.04
CA GLY A 110 -14.31 -0.59 -5.80
C GLY A 110 -15.47 0.02 -5.01
N GLY A 111 -15.18 0.59 -3.82
CA GLY A 111 -16.16 1.19 -2.93
C GLY A 111 -15.70 1.22 -1.48
N ALA A 112 -16.47 1.90 -0.64
CA ALA A 112 -16.19 2.09 0.78
C ALA A 112 -16.00 0.76 1.53
N LYS A 113 -14.90 0.65 2.27
CA LYS A 113 -14.64 -0.39 3.27
C LYS A 113 -14.60 0.28 4.64
N ALA A 114 -15.60 0.00 5.44
CA ALA A 114 -15.71 0.54 6.79
C ALA A 114 -15.30 -0.51 7.82
N VAL A 115 -14.55 -0.06 8.82
CA VAL A 115 -14.43 -0.76 10.10
C VAL A 115 -15.21 0.07 11.11
N VAL A 116 -15.99 -0.60 11.95
CA VAL A 116 -16.75 0.03 13.04
C VAL A 116 -16.46 -0.82 14.27
N ALA A 117 -15.84 -0.24 15.28
CA ALA A 117 -15.74 -0.88 16.58
C ALA A 117 -17.16 -1.08 17.14
N GLY A 118 -17.49 -2.30 17.53
CA GLY A 118 -18.75 -2.62 18.22
C GLY A 118 -18.82 -2.05 19.61
#